data_AF-A0A848Z2H0-F1
#
_entry.id   AF-A0A848Z2H0-F1
#
_cell.length_a   1.000
_cell.length_b   1.000
_cell.length_c   1.000
_cell.angle_alpha   90.00
_cell.angle_beta   90.00
_cell.angle_gamma   90.00
#
_symmetry.space_group_name_H-M   'P 1'
#
loop_
_entity.id
_entity.type
_entity.pdbx_description
1 polymer ?
#
loop_
_entity_poly.entity_id
_entity_poly.type
_entity_poly.pdbx_seq_one_letter_code
_entity_poly.pdbx_strand_id
1 'polypeptide(L)'
;DLPKPILHQARIGESISMIYAPFYADSKLHDAILNQPITGVLPDDFNVTKASDDRAPGGTLFIPTLCPGCGWDLEGAKDSLALVCTNCETVWKPKHNELTKISTAHLPSDGGKVLFLPFWRIKADVTDIALESYADLIRVANLPKVAQKGWDNIGFRFWEPAFKVRPRFFLRVGSAVTLNQPTRKLQHGFPKKARLHPVTLPIGEALETLKLTLADIMRPRKLMREKLASIQITARAYILVYLPFVEKHHEFVQPEMNLAINKNQLALAKHL
;
A
#
# COMPACT_ATOMS: atom_id res chain seq x y z
N ASP A 1 -24.36 0.26 12.05
CA ASP A 1 -23.39 0.35 13.16
C ASP A 1 -22.49 -0.86 13.25
N LEU A 2 -21.18 -0.65 13.43
CA LEU A 2 -20.23 -1.73 13.67
C LEU A 2 -20.34 -2.20 15.14
N PRO A 3 -20.24 -3.51 15.43
CA PRO A 3 -20.28 -4.01 16.80
C PRO A 3 -19.11 -3.43 17.62
N LYS A 4 -19.42 -2.90 18.80
CA LYS A 4 -18.43 -2.34 19.73
C LYS A 4 -17.92 -3.41 20.71
N PRO A 5 -16.64 -3.35 21.14
CA PRO A 5 -15.64 -2.34 20.80
C PRO A 5 -14.93 -2.61 19.46
N ILE A 6 -14.69 -1.54 18.68
CA ILE A 6 -13.80 -1.58 17.53
C ILE A 6 -12.36 -1.52 18.06
N LEU A 7 -11.60 -2.60 17.89
CA LEU A 7 -10.23 -2.70 18.40
C LEU A 7 -9.20 -2.00 17.48
N HIS A 8 -9.49 -1.94 16.18
CA HIS A 8 -8.65 -1.28 15.19
C HIS A 8 -9.43 -1.04 13.89
N GLN A 9 -9.09 0.05 13.19
CA GLN A 9 -9.65 0.42 11.89
C GLN A 9 -8.55 1.07 11.05
N ALA A 10 -8.50 0.73 9.76
CA ALA A 10 -7.64 1.37 8.76
C ALA A 10 -8.45 1.58 7.47
N ARG A 11 -8.05 2.57 6.67
CA ARG A 11 -8.66 2.87 5.36
C ARG A 11 -7.67 2.50 4.27
N ILE A 12 -8.07 1.65 3.32
CA ILE A 12 -7.16 1.04 2.35
C ILE A 12 -7.64 1.33 0.94
N GLY A 13 -6.83 2.01 0.14
CA GLY A 13 -7.19 2.40 -1.22
C GLY A 13 -8.38 3.36 -1.29
N GLU A 14 -8.73 4.00 -0.17
CA GLU A 14 -9.81 4.99 -0.11
C GLU A 14 -9.27 6.38 -0.40
N SER A 15 -10.03 7.18 -1.15
CA SER A 15 -9.72 8.59 -1.36
C SER A 15 -10.40 9.43 -0.27
N ILE A 16 -9.61 10.16 0.51
CA ILE A 16 -10.14 11.20 1.40
C ILE A 16 -10.25 12.48 0.58
N SER A 17 -11.46 12.83 0.17
CA SER A 17 -11.73 14.08 -0.53
C SER A 17 -11.98 15.18 0.49
N MET A 18 -11.16 16.23 0.44
CA MET A 18 -11.50 17.51 1.07
C MET A 18 -12.29 18.32 0.05
N ILE A 19 -13.58 18.53 0.31
CA ILE A 19 -14.44 19.36 -0.53
C ILE A 19 -14.34 20.78 -0.01
N TYR A 20 -13.73 21.66 -0.81
CA TYR A 20 -13.75 23.09 -0.54
C TYR A 20 -15.10 23.64 -1.00
N ALA A 21 -15.87 24.22 -0.09
CA ALA A 21 -17.05 25.00 -0.42
C ALA A 21 -16.59 26.43 -0.72
N PRO A 22 -16.68 26.91 -1.97
CA PRO A 22 -16.28 28.27 -2.30
C PRO A 22 -17.37 29.24 -1.83
N PHE A 23 -16.95 30.30 -1.15
CA PHE A 23 -17.81 31.40 -0.73
C PHE A 23 -17.24 32.73 -1.24
N TYR A 24 -18.11 33.68 -1.52
CA TYR A 24 -17.72 35.08 -1.75
C TYR A 24 -18.56 36.00 -0.86
N ALA A 25 -18.02 37.18 -0.57
CA ALA A 25 -18.67 38.16 0.30
C ALA A 25 -18.85 39.49 -0.43
N ASP A 26 -20.04 40.09 -0.27
CA ASP A 26 -20.34 41.47 -0.62
C ASP A 26 -20.98 42.21 0.59
N SER A 27 -22.24 42.61 0.52
CA SER A 27 -23.09 42.96 1.68
C SER A 27 -23.56 41.73 2.47
N LYS A 28 -23.47 40.54 1.88
CA LYS A 28 -23.85 39.23 2.43
C LYS A 28 -22.75 38.21 2.12
N LEU A 29 -22.76 37.09 2.83
CA LEU A 29 -21.99 35.90 2.46
C LEU A 29 -22.82 35.04 1.50
N HIS A 30 -22.21 34.66 0.38
CA HIS A 30 -22.85 33.85 -0.67
C HIS A 30 -22.16 32.50 -0.83
N ASP A 31 -22.96 31.46 -1.06
CA ASP A 31 -22.48 30.20 -1.64
C ASP A 31 -22.13 30.47 -3.12
N ALA A 32 -20.87 30.27 -3.51
CA ALA A 32 -20.41 30.60 -4.86
C ALA A 32 -20.80 29.55 -5.92
N ILE A 33 -21.27 28.37 -5.51
CA ILE A 33 -21.78 27.32 -6.42
C ILE A 33 -23.25 27.59 -6.73
N LEU A 34 -24.06 27.84 -5.69
CA LEU A 34 -25.50 28.07 -5.81
C LEU A 34 -25.84 29.54 -6.12
N ASN A 35 -24.88 30.44 -5.93
CA ASN A 35 -25.04 31.88 -6.02
C ASN A 35 -26.17 32.41 -5.11
N GLN A 36 -26.31 31.83 -3.93
CA GLN A 36 -27.37 32.14 -2.97
C GLN A 36 -26.81 32.76 -1.69
N PRO A 37 -27.48 33.77 -1.11
CA PRO A 37 -27.07 34.34 0.15
C PRO A 37 -27.31 33.35 1.29
N ILE A 38 -26.27 33.10 2.08
CA ILE A 38 -26.30 32.23 3.27
C ILE A 38 -26.60 33.05 4.52
N THR A 39 -26.24 34.33 4.49
CA THR A 39 -26.47 35.29 5.58
C THR A 39 -27.36 36.43 5.10
N GLY A 40 -28.11 37.03 6.03
CA GLY A 40 -28.97 38.19 5.75
C GLY A 40 -28.17 39.49 5.59
N VAL A 41 -27.15 39.69 6.44
CA VAL A 41 -26.21 40.83 6.47
C VAL A 41 -24.89 40.30 7.05
N LEU A 42 -23.75 40.81 6.59
CA LEU A 42 -22.45 40.51 7.19
C LEU A 42 -22.28 41.23 8.53
N PRO A 43 -21.66 40.58 9.54
CA PRO A 43 -21.25 41.26 10.77
C PRO A 43 -20.33 42.46 10.49
N ASP A 44 -20.44 43.52 11.29
CA ASP A 44 -19.62 44.75 11.13
C ASP A 44 -18.11 44.50 11.26
N ASP A 45 -17.71 43.43 11.95
CA ASP A 45 -16.33 43.00 12.13
C ASP A 45 -15.84 41.97 11.10
N PHE A 46 -16.70 41.61 10.14
CA PHE A 46 -16.38 40.67 9.08
C PHE A 46 -15.32 41.24 8.15
N ASN A 47 -14.19 40.55 8.07
CA ASN A 47 -13.11 40.94 7.19
C ASN A 47 -12.52 39.69 6.53
N VAL A 48 -12.74 39.56 5.22
CA VAL A 48 -12.24 38.43 4.43
C VAL A 48 -10.71 38.34 4.45
N THR A 49 -10.01 39.45 4.67
CA THR A 49 -8.54 39.49 4.78
C THR A 49 -8.00 38.98 6.12
N LYS A 50 -8.87 38.80 7.13
CA LYS A 50 -8.53 38.11 8.38
C LYS A 50 -8.64 36.59 8.27
N ALA A 51 -9.36 36.07 7.26
CA ALA A 51 -9.24 34.66 6.94
C ALA A 51 -7.79 34.44 6.50
N SER A 52 -7.10 33.47 7.12
CA SER A 52 -5.73 33.14 6.76
C SER A 52 -5.68 32.91 5.24
N ASP A 53 -4.64 33.43 4.59
CA ASP A 53 -4.21 32.94 3.27
C ASP A 53 -3.60 31.53 3.46
N ASP A 54 -4.37 30.64 4.07
CA ASP A 54 -4.14 29.20 4.05
C ASP A 54 -4.40 28.80 2.59
N ARG A 55 -3.43 29.11 1.74
CA ARG A 55 -3.30 28.51 0.42
C ARG A 55 -3.53 27.04 0.65
N ALA A 56 -4.60 26.52 0.06
CA ALA A 56 -4.94 25.11 0.11
C ALA A 56 -3.64 24.30 0.00
N PRO A 57 -3.31 23.43 0.98
CA PRO A 57 -2.10 22.64 0.88
C PRO A 57 -2.14 21.84 -0.42
N GLY A 58 -1.19 22.10 -1.31
CA GLY A 58 -0.98 21.32 -2.53
C GLY A 58 -1.19 22.08 -3.83
N GLY A 59 -0.12 22.72 -4.32
CA GLY A 59 0.00 22.99 -5.75
C GLY A 59 0.34 21.71 -6.51
N THR A 60 -0.15 21.57 -7.75
CA THR A 60 0.30 20.50 -8.66
C THR A 60 1.76 20.71 -9.01
N LEU A 61 2.61 19.76 -8.62
CA LEU A 61 4.03 19.75 -8.98
C LEU A 61 4.23 18.90 -10.23
N PHE A 62 5.01 19.42 -11.18
CA PHE A 62 5.41 18.69 -12.38
C PHE A 62 6.86 18.25 -12.22
N ILE A 63 7.07 16.95 -12.25
CA ILE A 63 8.41 16.36 -12.15
C ILE A 63 8.73 15.71 -13.50
N PRO A 64 9.90 16.01 -14.12
CA PRO A 64 10.31 15.33 -15.34
C PRO A 64 10.40 13.82 -15.12
N THR A 65 9.80 13.05 -16.01
CA THR A 65 9.89 11.58 -15.99
C THR A 65 11.22 11.10 -16.59
N LEU A 66 12.33 11.70 -16.14
CA LEU A 66 13.69 11.32 -16.50
C LEU A 66 14.36 10.67 -15.29
N CYS A 67 15.08 9.59 -15.52
CA CYS A 67 15.77 8.84 -14.48
C CYS A 67 16.93 9.66 -13.91
N PRO A 68 16.93 10.00 -12.61
CA PRO A 68 18.05 10.73 -12.01
C PRO A 68 19.38 9.96 -12.05
N GLY A 69 19.35 8.64 -12.24
CA GLY A 69 20.55 7.81 -12.30
C GLY A 69 21.24 7.76 -13.67
N CYS A 70 20.51 7.88 -14.77
CA CYS A 70 21.08 7.71 -16.12
C CYS A 70 20.50 8.62 -17.22
N GLY A 71 19.54 9.49 -16.88
CA GLY A 71 18.91 10.42 -17.82
C GLY A 71 17.88 9.81 -18.78
N TRP A 72 17.67 8.49 -18.75
CA TRP A 72 16.68 7.82 -19.60
C TRP A 72 15.24 8.05 -19.13
N ASP A 73 14.27 7.93 -20.03
CA ASP A 73 12.85 8.03 -19.70
C ASP A 73 12.42 7.02 -18.62
N LEU A 74 11.53 7.47 -17.74
CA LEU A 74 10.86 6.66 -16.75
C LEU A 74 9.48 6.24 -17.25
N GLU A 75 9.16 4.96 -17.10
CA GLU A 75 7.91 4.36 -17.56
C GLU A 75 6.95 4.11 -16.37
N GLY A 76 5.67 4.34 -16.58
CA GLY A 76 4.62 4.07 -15.59
C GLY A 76 3.21 4.24 -16.19
N ALA A 77 2.23 3.59 -15.58
CA ALA A 77 0.82 3.82 -15.90
C ALA A 77 0.32 5.16 -15.29
N LYS A 78 -0.84 5.64 -15.74
CA LYS A 78 -1.44 6.92 -15.32
C LYS A 78 -1.55 7.11 -13.80
N ASP A 79 -1.80 6.03 -13.06
CA ASP A 79 -2.01 5.98 -11.62
C ASP A 79 -0.80 5.39 -10.86
N SER A 80 0.34 5.23 -11.54
CA SER A 80 1.53 4.62 -10.94
C SER A 80 2.24 5.58 -10.00
N LEU A 81 2.39 5.17 -8.75
CA LEU A 81 3.14 5.85 -7.70
C LEU A 81 4.64 5.52 -7.73
N ALA A 82 5.03 4.58 -8.59
CA ALA A 82 6.42 4.24 -8.86
C ALA A 82 6.64 4.16 -10.37
N LEU A 83 7.76 4.71 -10.83
CA LEU A 83 8.17 4.72 -12.23
C LEU A 83 9.44 3.89 -12.39
N VAL A 84 9.54 3.15 -13.49
CA VAL A 84 10.67 2.25 -13.76
C VAL A 84 11.58 2.85 -14.83
N CYS A 85 12.89 2.74 -14.63
CA CYS A 85 13.87 3.01 -15.67
C CYS A 85 14.29 1.68 -16.31
N THR A 86 13.90 1.45 -17.56
CA THR A 86 14.24 0.23 -18.30
C THR A 86 15.72 0.16 -18.71
N ASN A 87 16.43 1.29 -18.70
CA ASN A 87 17.86 1.36 -19.01
C ASN A 87 18.75 0.90 -17.83
N CYS A 88 18.58 1.47 -16.63
CA CYS A 88 19.41 1.15 -15.46
C CYS A 88 18.71 0.30 -14.38
N GLU A 89 17.52 -0.22 -14.67
CA GLU A 89 16.78 -1.18 -13.83
C GLU A 89 16.41 -0.67 -12.42
N THR A 90 16.29 0.65 -12.29
CA THR A 90 15.92 1.31 -11.04
C THR A 90 14.45 1.68 -11.01
N VAL A 91 13.89 1.77 -9.81
CA VAL A 91 12.51 2.25 -9.59
C VAL A 91 12.56 3.52 -8.76
N TRP A 92 11.74 4.50 -9.13
CA TRP A 92 11.70 5.82 -8.52
C TRP A 92 10.27 6.15 -8.11
N LYS A 93 10.10 6.86 -6.98
CA LYS A 93 8.83 7.45 -6.59
C LYS A 93 8.94 8.96 -6.43
N PRO A 94 7.89 9.72 -6.74
CA PRO A 94 7.79 11.11 -6.33
C PRO A 94 7.87 11.25 -4.80
N LYS A 95 8.63 12.23 -4.33
CA LYS A 95 8.63 12.70 -2.95
C LYS A 95 8.80 14.22 -2.96
N HIS A 96 7.74 14.95 -2.63
CA HIS A 96 7.66 16.40 -2.81
C HIS A 96 7.95 16.78 -4.27
N ASN A 97 9.06 17.47 -4.55
CA ASN A 97 9.43 17.95 -5.87
C ASN A 97 10.57 17.15 -6.53
N GLU A 98 10.90 15.97 -5.98
CA GLU A 98 12.01 15.15 -6.42
C GLU A 98 11.62 13.69 -6.62
N LEU A 99 12.44 12.96 -7.38
CA LEU A 99 12.35 11.52 -7.52
C LEU A 99 13.31 10.84 -6.55
N THR A 100 12.79 9.94 -5.72
CA THR A 100 13.59 9.15 -4.79
C THR A 100 13.63 7.69 -5.20
N LYS A 101 14.83 7.11 -5.18
CA LYS A 101 15.03 5.71 -5.55
C LYS A 101 14.38 4.80 -4.51
N ILE A 102 13.66 3.79 -4.99
CA ILE A 102 13.08 2.73 -4.16
C ILE A 102 14.01 1.51 -4.26
N SER A 103 14.31 0.90 -3.11
CA SER A 103 14.96 -0.41 -3.10
C SER A 103 13.98 -1.44 -3.65
N THR A 104 14.34 -2.06 -4.76
CA THR A 104 13.46 -2.96 -5.50
C THR A 104 14.13 -4.32 -5.67
N ALA A 105 13.31 -5.36 -5.57
CA ALA A 105 13.70 -6.72 -5.87
C ALA A 105 12.58 -7.46 -6.61
N HIS A 106 12.86 -8.66 -7.10
CA HIS A 106 11.85 -9.54 -7.65
C HIS A 106 12.17 -11.00 -7.37
N LEU A 107 11.14 -11.84 -7.37
CA LEU A 107 11.31 -13.28 -7.34
C LEU A 107 11.53 -13.78 -8.78
N PRO A 108 12.53 -14.62 -9.07
CA PRO A 108 12.74 -15.15 -10.40
C PRO A 108 11.55 -16.00 -10.85
N SER A 109 11.35 -16.09 -12.17
CA SER A 109 10.31 -16.92 -12.78
C SER A 109 10.93 -17.86 -13.80
N ASP A 110 10.44 -19.10 -13.85
CA ASP A 110 10.97 -20.18 -14.69
C ASP A 110 10.45 -20.11 -16.17
N GLY A 111 10.04 -18.92 -16.63
CA GLY A 111 9.48 -18.67 -17.96
C GLY A 111 7.94 -18.68 -18.05
N GLY A 112 7.40 -18.46 -19.26
CA GLY A 112 5.97 -18.43 -19.56
C GLY A 112 5.33 -17.03 -19.57
N LYS A 113 4.01 -16.98 -19.81
CA LYS A 113 3.23 -15.73 -19.78
C LYS A 113 2.98 -15.32 -18.33
N VAL A 114 3.80 -14.40 -17.82
CA VAL A 114 3.80 -14.00 -16.40
C VAL A 114 3.46 -12.52 -16.26
N LEU A 115 2.66 -12.20 -15.25
CA LEU A 115 2.45 -10.85 -14.75
C LEU A 115 3.13 -10.72 -13.39
N PHE A 116 4.01 -9.74 -13.25
CA PHE A 116 4.64 -9.43 -11.97
C PHE A 116 3.79 -8.45 -11.18
N LEU A 117 3.29 -8.89 -10.03
CA LEU A 117 2.50 -8.06 -9.12
C LEU A 117 3.41 -7.46 -8.04
N PRO A 118 3.30 -6.15 -7.75
CA PRO A 118 4.16 -5.49 -6.78
C PRO A 118 3.63 -5.67 -5.34
N PHE A 119 4.55 -5.88 -4.40
CA PHE A 119 4.29 -6.01 -2.97
C PHE A 119 5.27 -5.18 -2.16
N TRP A 120 4.79 -4.57 -1.09
CA TRP A 120 5.65 -4.00 -0.06
C TRP A 120 6.10 -5.10 0.89
N ARG A 121 7.41 -5.37 0.93
CA ARG A 121 8.00 -6.26 1.94
C ARG A 121 8.54 -5.42 3.08
N ILE A 122 7.95 -5.56 4.26
CA ILE A 122 8.14 -4.64 5.38
C ILE A 122 8.76 -5.39 6.56
N LYS A 123 9.88 -4.87 7.06
CA LYS A 123 10.44 -5.23 8.37
C LYS A 123 9.80 -4.32 9.41
N ALA A 124 9.20 -4.89 10.44
CA ALA A 124 8.59 -4.14 11.52
C ALA A 124 8.82 -4.85 12.86
N ASP A 125 8.82 -4.06 13.93
CA ASP A 125 8.82 -4.57 15.29
C ASP A 125 7.39 -4.60 15.82
N VAL A 126 7.03 -5.65 16.54
CA VAL A 126 5.68 -5.88 17.08
C VAL A 126 5.78 -5.99 18.59
N THR A 127 5.04 -5.15 19.32
CA THR A 127 5.01 -5.23 20.78
C THR A 127 4.11 -6.36 21.28
N ASP A 128 4.34 -6.83 22.51
CA ASP A 128 3.54 -7.82 23.22
C ASP A 128 3.45 -9.22 22.60
N ILE A 129 4.14 -9.45 21.48
CA ILE A 129 4.22 -10.73 20.76
C ILE A 129 5.63 -10.91 20.23
N ALA A 130 6.23 -12.06 20.51
CA ALA A 130 7.46 -12.48 19.84
C ALA A 130 7.15 -12.82 18.37
N LEU A 131 7.58 -11.96 17.45
CA LEU A 131 7.38 -12.13 16.01
C LEU A 131 8.57 -11.57 15.23
N GLU A 132 9.75 -12.15 15.46
CA GLU A 132 10.99 -11.71 14.83
C GLU A 132 11.42 -12.63 13.68
N SER A 133 11.02 -13.89 13.74
CA SER A 133 11.44 -14.94 12.81
C SER A 133 10.26 -15.66 12.14
N TYR A 134 10.56 -16.42 11.08
CA TYR A 134 9.59 -17.30 10.43
C TYR A 134 9.11 -18.42 11.38
N ALA A 135 9.97 -18.87 12.29
CA ALA A 135 9.58 -19.82 13.33
C ALA A 135 8.55 -19.21 14.30
N ASP A 136 8.71 -17.94 14.67
CA ASP A 136 7.72 -17.24 15.50
C ASP A 136 6.39 -17.08 14.79
N LEU A 137 6.40 -16.76 13.49
CA LEU A 137 5.19 -16.71 12.68
C LEU A 137 4.40 -18.02 12.73
N ILE A 138 5.08 -19.17 12.61
CA ILE A 138 4.43 -20.48 12.70
C ILE A 138 3.74 -20.68 14.04
N ARG A 139 4.40 -20.28 15.14
CA ARG A 139 3.85 -20.36 16.50
C ARG A 139 2.66 -19.42 16.67
N VAL A 140 2.81 -18.15 16.27
CA VAL A 140 1.79 -17.09 16.40
C VAL A 140 0.56 -17.33 15.52
N ALA A 141 0.74 -17.88 14.32
CA ALA A 141 -0.35 -18.21 13.41
C ALA A 141 -0.87 -19.65 13.58
N ASN A 142 -0.29 -20.44 14.50
CA ASN A 142 -0.60 -21.84 14.73
C ASN A 142 -0.68 -22.65 13.42
N LEU A 143 0.34 -22.50 12.57
CA LEU A 143 0.36 -23.16 11.27
C LEU A 143 0.57 -24.67 11.44
N PRO A 144 -0.02 -25.53 10.58
CA PRO A 144 0.21 -26.97 10.59
C PRO A 144 1.58 -27.31 9.99
N LYS A 145 2.65 -26.74 10.56
CA LYS A 145 4.05 -26.90 10.16
C LYS A 145 4.91 -27.00 11.41
N VAL A 146 5.92 -27.86 11.37
CA VAL A 146 6.95 -27.91 12.41
C VAL A 146 8.09 -26.99 12.00
N ALA A 147 8.51 -26.10 12.90
CA ALA A 147 9.64 -25.20 12.64
C ALA A 147 10.91 -26.03 12.40
N GLN A 148 11.56 -25.82 11.26
CA GLN A 148 12.79 -26.52 10.91
C GLN A 148 14.03 -25.77 11.40
N LYS A 149 15.15 -26.50 11.53
CA LYS A 149 16.44 -25.91 11.91
C LYS A 149 16.82 -24.78 10.94
N GLY A 150 17.10 -23.61 11.49
CA GLY A 150 17.48 -22.41 10.73
C GLY A 150 16.32 -21.45 10.43
N TRP A 151 15.07 -21.82 10.69
CA TRP A 151 13.92 -20.91 10.49
C TRP A 151 13.86 -19.78 11.51
N ASP A 152 14.48 -19.95 12.69
CA ASP A 152 14.66 -18.85 13.65
C ASP A 152 15.61 -17.76 13.11
N ASN A 153 16.46 -18.08 12.12
CA ASN A 153 17.35 -17.10 11.46
C ASN A 153 16.68 -16.38 10.28
N ILE A 154 15.51 -16.84 9.84
CA ILE A 154 14.77 -16.21 8.75
C ILE A 154 13.91 -15.12 9.36
N GLY A 155 14.33 -13.86 9.23
CA GLY A 155 13.59 -12.74 9.79
C GLY A 155 12.17 -12.62 9.21
N PHE A 156 11.18 -12.49 10.08
CA PHE A 156 9.78 -12.27 9.70
C PHE A 156 9.60 -10.95 8.94
N ARG A 157 8.74 -10.95 7.92
CA ARG A 157 8.37 -9.77 7.14
C ARG A 157 6.86 -9.77 6.90
N PHE A 158 6.26 -8.60 7.02
CA PHE A 158 4.93 -8.36 6.48
C PHE A 158 5.02 -8.18 4.96
N TRP A 159 3.98 -8.64 4.27
CA TRP A 159 3.82 -8.52 2.83
C TRP A 159 2.45 -7.93 2.53
N GLU A 160 2.45 -6.75 1.94
CA GLU A 160 1.22 -6.03 1.58
C GLU A 160 1.19 -5.78 0.07
N PRO A 161 0.05 -5.94 -0.62
CA PRO A 161 -0.09 -5.52 -2.01
C PRO A 161 0.32 -4.06 -2.18
N ALA A 162 1.16 -3.76 -3.17
CA ALA A 162 1.52 -2.38 -3.53
C ALA A 162 0.60 -1.83 -4.63
N PHE A 163 -0.60 -2.40 -4.75
CA PHE A 163 -1.61 -2.05 -5.74
C PHE A 163 -2.99 -2.06 -5.07
N LYS A 164 -3.85 -1.13 -5.49
CA LYS A 164 -5.23 -1.03 -5.01
C LYS A 164 -6.03 -2.25 -5.44
N VAL A 165 -6.89 -2.72 -4.55
CA VAL A 165 -7.90 -3.76 -4.75
C VAL A 165 -8.94 -3.63 -3.64
N ARG A 166 -10.07 -4.34 -3.76
CA ARG A 166 -11.11 -4.31 -2.71
C ARG A 166 -10.54 -4.75 -1.35
N PRO A 167 -10.88 -4.08 -0.22
CA PRO A 167 -10.24 -4.32 1.08
C PRO A 167 -10.21 -5.78 1.56
N ARG A 168 -11.31 -6.53 1.39
CA ARG A 168 -11.35 -7.96 1.75
C ARG A 168 -10.34 -8.79 0.96
N PHE A 169 -10.17 -8.48 -0.32
CA PHE A 169 -9.21 -9.15 -1.18
C PHE A 169 -7.78 -8.72 -0.87
N PHE A 170 -7.58 -7.42 -0.61
CA PHE A 170 -6.30 -6.87 -0.14
C PHE A 170 -5.77 -7.65 1.08
N LEU A 171 -6.56 -7.71 2.16
CA LEU A 171 -6.19 -8.39 3.40
C LEU A 171 -5.92 -9.89 3.16
N ARG A 172 -6.78 -10.56 2.39
CA ARG A 172 -6.59 -11.99 2.09
C ARG A 172 -5.27 -12.26 1.38
N VAL A 173 -4.92 -11.43 0.39
CA VAL A 173 -3.66 -11.56 -0.36
C VAL A 173 -2.46 -11.22 0.53
N GLY A 174 -2.52 -10.10 1.27
CA GLY A 174 -1.47 -9.70 2.21
C GLY A 174 -1.18 -10.77 3.27
N SER A 175 -2.23 -11.28 3.92
CA SER A 175 -2.15 -12.41 4.86
C SER A 175 -1.55 -13.66 4.22
N ALA A 176 -2.03 -14.05 3.02
CA ALA A 176 -1.54 -15.26 2.34
C ALA A 176 -0.05 -15.17 2.00
N VAL A 177 0.42 -14.02 1.48
CA VAL A 177 1.84 -13.84 1.16
C VAL A 177 2.68 -13.71 2.43
N THR A 178 2.17 -13.05 3.48
CA THR A 178 2.85 -12.96 4.79
C THR A 178 3.01 -14.32 5.46
N LEU A 179 2.02 -15.20 5.36
CA LEU A 179 2.06 -16.56 5.92
C LEU A 179 3.03 -17.48 5.18
N ASN A 180 3.05 -17.40 3.85
CA ASN A 180 3.86 -18.30 3.04
C ASN A 180 5.30 -17.80 2.92
N GLN A 181 5.47 -16.50 2.65
CA GLN A 181 6.72 -15.81 2.29
C GLN A 181 7.50 -16.48 1.13
N PRO A 182 8.09 -15.71 0.20
CA PRO A 182 8.90 -16.32 -0.85
C PRO A 182 10.11 -17.07 -0.26
N THR A 183 10.31 -18.32 -0.68
CA THR A 183 11.41 -19.17 -0.22
C THR A 183 12.66 -19.05 -1.08
N ARG A 184 12.50 -18.73 -2.38
CA ARG A 184 13.64 -18.48 -3.28
C ARG A 184 14.28 -17.12 -3.01
N LYS A 185 15.57 -17.02 -3.32
CA LYS A 185 16.34 -15.77 -3.19
C LYS A 185 15.79 -14.72 -4.16
N LEU A 186 15.47 -13.54 -3.63
CA LEU A 186 15.10 -12.39 -4.44
C LEU A 186 16.32 -11.85 -5.20
N GLN A 187 16.07 -11.43 -6.44
CA GLN A 187 17.04 -10.76 -7.30
C GLN A 187 16.85 -9.24 -7.21
N HIS A 188 17.94 -8.48 -7.30
CA HIS A 188 17.89 -7.02 -7.25
C HIS A 188 17.20 -6.45 -8.50
N GLY A 189 16.51 -5.32 -8.34
CA GLY A 189 15.80 -4.65 -9.43
C GLY A 189 14.49 -5.34 -9.81
N PHE A 190 14.01 -5.07 -11.01
CA PHE A 190 12.80 -5.67 -11.58
C PHE A 190 13.16 -6.49 -12.83
N PRO A 191 12.33 -7.47 -13.22
CA PRO A 191 12.64 -8.33 -14.36
C PRO A 191 12.54 -7.54 -15.68
N LYS A 192 13.63 -7.54 -16.46
CA LYS A 192 13.69 -6.85 -17.77
C LYS A 192 12.63 -7.36 -18.73
N LYS A 193 12.03 -6.44 -19.50
CA LYS A 193 11.03 -6.74 -20.56
C LYS A 193 9.83 -7.55 -20.05
N ALA A 194 9.60 -7.58 -18.74
CA ALA A 194 8.47 -8.29 -18.15
C ALA A 194 7.25 -7.38 -18.05
N ARG A 195 6.06 -8.01 -18.01
CA ARG A 195 4.83 -7.29 -17.70
C ARG A 195 4.77 -7.03 -16.21
N LEU A 196 4.88 -5.76 -15.83
CA LEU A 196 4.72 -5.31 -14.45
C LEU A 196 3.32 -4.75 -14.26
N HIS A 197 2.67 -5.12 -13.16
CA HIS A 197 1.48 -4.39 -12.71
C HIS A 197 1.93 -3.11 -11.99
N PRO A 198 1.23 -1.97 -12.21
CA PRO A 198 1.63 -0.70 -11.63
C PRO A 198 1.57 -0.70 -10.11
N VAL A 199 2.39 0.14 -9.50
CA VAL A 199 2.34 0.41 -8.06
C VAL A 199 1.29 1.49 -7.84
N THR A 200 0.13 1.15 -7.31
CA THR A 200 -0.99 2.10 -7.15
C THR A 200 -1.38 2.34 -5.69
N LEU A 201 -0.71 1.66 -4.75
CA LEU A 201 -0.91 1.83 -3.31
C LEU A 201 0.39 2.26 -2.63
N PRO A 202 0.43 3.44 -1.97
CA PRO A 202 1.64 3.97 -1.36
C PRO A 202 2.03 3.16 -0.11
N ILE A 203 3.32 3.19 0.24
CA ILE A 203 3.82 2.51 1.44
C ILE A 203 3.09 2.97 2.71
N GLY A 204 2.69 4.25 2.82
CA GLY A 204 1.97 4.77 3.99
C GLY A 204 0.69 3.99 4.28
N GLU A 205 -0.16 3.81 3.26
CA GLU A 205 -1.38 3.01 3.39
C GLU A 205 -1.07 1.55 3.76
N ALA A 206 -0.04 0.94 3.16
CA ALA A 206 0.37 -0.43 3.52
C ALA A 206 0.87 -0.55 4.97
N LEU A 207 1.44 0.51 5.55
CA LEU A 207 1.83 0.50 6.96
C LEU A 207 0.61 0.52 7.90
N GLU A 208 -0.48 1.18 7.50
CA GLU A 208 -1.72 1.20 8.27
C GLU A 208 -2.40 -0.17 8.33
N THR A 209 -2.14 -1.07 7.37
CA THR A 209 -2.77 -2.40 7.31
C THR A 209 -2.07 -3.46 8.13
N LEU A 210 -0.84 -3.23 8.59
CA LEU A 210 -0.02 -4.27 9.25
C LEU A 210 -0.72 -4.89 10.46
N LYS A 211 -1.44 -4.08 11.24
CA LYS A 211 -2.19 -4.55 12.41
C LYS A 211 -3.41 -5.39 12.02
N LEU A 212 -4.07 -5.07 10.89
CA LEU A 212 -5.15 -5.88 10.32
C LEU A 212 -4.62 -7.22 9.79
N THR A 213 -3.51 -7.21 9.07
CA THR A 213 -2.85 -8.42 8.58
C THR A 213 -2.42 -9.31 9.73
N LEU A 214 -1.80 -8.74 10.78
CA LEU A 214 -1.45 -9.48 11.98
C LEU A 214 -2.70 -10.08 12.65
N ALA A 215 -3.77 -9.30 12.82
CA ALA A 215 -5.02 -9.79 13.41
C ALA A 215 -5.62 -10.94 12.58
N ASP A 216 -5.50 -10.90 11.25
CA ASP A 216 -6.03 -11.93 10.37
C ASP A 216 -5.24 -13.25 10.42
N ILE A 217 -3.92 -13.19 10.59
CA ILE A 217 -3.05 -14.38 10.65
C ILE A 217 -2.94 -14.97 12.07
N MET A 218 -3.05 -14.16 13.12
CA MET A 218 -2.88 -14.61 14.51
C MET A 218 -3.90 -15.68 14.93
N ARG A 219 -3.42 -16.75 15.56
CA ARG A 219 -4.25 -17.81 16.14
C ARG A 219 -3.74 -18.16 17.56
N PRO A 220 -4.63 -18.57 18.48
CA PRO A 220 -6.09 -18.64 18.36
C PRO A 220 -6.73 -17.24 18.36
N ARG A 221 -7.94 -17.11 17.81
CA ARG A 221 -8.68 -15.82 17.74
C ARG A 221 -8.98 -15.21 19.13
N LYS A 222 -8.96 -16.01 20.20
CA LYS A 222 -9.06 -15.53 21.59
C LYS A 222 -7.86 -14.67 21.98
N LEU A 223 -6.64 -15.20 21.83
CA LEU A 223 -5.39 -14.48 22.10
C LEU A 223 -5.28 -13.19 21.26
N MET A 224 -5.68 -13.27 19.98
CA MET A 224 -5.73 -12.09 19.11
C MET A 224 -6.62 -11.00 19.71
N ARG A 225 -7.86 -11.31 20.12
CA ARG A 225 -8.76 -10.31 20.72
C ARG A 225 -8.23 -9.71 22.02
N GLU A 226 -7.56 -10.51 22.84
CA GLU A 226 -6.98 -10.08 24.12
C GLU A 226 -5.80 -9.12 23.93
N LYS A 227 -4.93 -9.38 22.94
CA LYS A 227 -3.70 -8.60 22.72
C LYS A 227 -3.84 -7.47 21.70
N LEU A 228 -4.81 -7.55 20.77
CA LEU A 228 -4.85 -6.63 19.62
C LEU A 228 -4.88 -5.16 20.04
N ALA A 229 -5.56 -4.80 21.13
CA ALA A 229 -5.62 -3.42 21.60
C ALA A 229 -4.24 -2.87 21.98
N SER A 230 -3.38 -3.66 22.64
CA SER A 230 -2.07 -3.21 23.15
C SER A 230 -0.96 -3.25 22.09
N ILE A 231 -1.09 -4.13 21.09
CA ILE A 231 -0.08 -4.29 20.03
C ILE A 231 0.16 -2.97 19.29
N GLN A 232 1.42 -2.56 19.24
CA GLN A 232 1.94 -1.51 18.37
C GLN A 232 2.88 -2.15 17.35
N ILE A 233 2.82 -1.67 16.11
CA ILE A 233 3.69 -2.13 15.03
C ILE A 233 4.47 -0.94 14.51
N THR A 234 5.80 -1.02 14.58
CA THR A 234 6.70 0.04 14.11
C THR A 234 7.50 -0.44 12.91
N ALA A 235 7.26 0.14 11.74
CA ALA A 235 8.03 -0.17 10.54
C ALA A 235 9.48 0.31 10.67
N ARG A 236 10.43 -0.56 10.32
CA ARG A 236 11.87 -0.29 10.37
C ARG A 236 12.48 -0.10 8.99
N ALA A 237 12.04 -0.92 8.03
CA ALA A 237 12.50 -0.84 6.66
C ALA A 237 11.45 -1.46 5.72
N TYR A 238 11.47 -1.04 4.46
CA TYR A 238 10.63 -1.63 3.43
C TYR A 238 11.36 -1.66 2.10
N ILE A 239 11.01 -2.61 1.25
CA ILE A 239 11.42 -2.65 -0.16
C ILE A 239 10.20 -2.97 -1.03
N LEU A 240 10.26 -2.60 -2.30
CA LEU A 240 9.28 -3.01 -3.30
C LEU A 240 9.72 -4.36 -3.90
N VAL A 241 8.83 -5.35 -3.90
CA VAL A 241 9.12 -6.68 -4.44
C VAL A 241 8.10 -7.06 -5.50
N TYR A 242 8.57 -7.41 -6.69
CA TYR A 242 7.73 -7.95 -7.75
C TYR A 242 7.67 -9.48 -7.66
N LEU A 243 6.47 -10.03 -7.49
CA LEU A 243 6.22 -11.47 -7.45
C LEU A 243 5.61 -11.95 -8.78
N PRO A 244 6.12 -13.03 -9.40
CA PRO A 244 5.61 -13.55 -10.66
C PRO A 244 4.31 -14.32 -10.44
N PHE A 245 3.28 -14.01 -11.22
CA PHE A 245 2.06 -14.81 -11.31
C PHE A 245 1.90 -15.31 -12.74
N VAL A 246 1.78 -16.62 -12.90
CA VAL A 246 1.54 -17.28 -14.19
C VAL A 246 0.12 -16.96 -14.63
N GLU A 247 -0.01 -16.42 -15.85
CA GLU A 247 -1.30 -16.10 -16.43
C GLU A 247 -2.00 -17.35 -16.97
N LYS A 248 -3.15 -17.69 -16.38
CA LYS A 248 -4.10 -18.68 -16.90
C LYS A 248 -5.29 -17.97 -17.56
N HIS A 249 -6.32 -18.71 -17.96
CA HIS A 249 -7.47 -18.14 -18.69
C HIS A 249 -8.20 -17.03 -17.89
N HIS A 250 -8.62 -17.30 -16.66
CA HIS A 250 -9.38 -16.35 -15.81
C HIS A 250 -8.61 -15.82 -14.59
N GLU A 251 -7.40 -16.31 -14.34
CA GLU A 251 -6.65 -16.03 -13.12
C GLU A 251 -5.15 -15.89 -13.37
N PHE A 252 -4.50 -15.22 -12.43
CA PHE A 252 -3.07 -15.16 -12.24
C PHE A 252 -2.71 -16.04 -11.04
N VAL A 253 -1.78 -16.99 -11.20
CA VAL A 253 -1.45 -17.96 -10.16
C VAL A 253 0.01 -17.84 -9.75
N GLN A 254 0.26 -17.72 -8.44
CA GLN A 254 1.58 -17.89 -7.85
C GLN A 254 1.67 -19.33 -7.31
N PRO A 255 2.46 -20.22 -7.95
CA PRO A 255 2.42 -21.64 -7.68
C PRO A 255 3.05 -22.04 -6.33
N GLU A 256 4.08 -21.33 -5.88
CA GLU A 256 4.81 -21.69 -4.65
C GLU A 256 4.02 -21.45 -3.37
N MET A 257 3.16 -20.43 -3.38
CA MET A 257 2.31 -20.01 -2.27
C MET A 257 0.86 -20.44 -2.48
N ASN A 258 0.57 -21.16 -3.57
CA ASN A 258 -0.76 -21.61 -3.97
C ASN A 258 -1.81 -20.48 -3.95
N LEU A 259 -1.42 -19.31 -4.48
CA LEU A 259 -2.23 -18.10 -4.47
C LEU A 259 -2.77 -17.83 -5.87
N ALA A 260 -4.09 -17.69 -6.01
CA ALA A 260 -4.75 -17.34 -7.26
C ALA A 260 -5.48 -15.98 -7.16
N ILE A 261 -5.34 -15.18 -8.20
CA ILE A 261 -5.94 -13.85 -8.33
C ILE A 261 -6.75 -13.81 -9.62
N ASN A 262 -8.08 -13.69 -9.49
CA ASN A 262 -8.95 -13.56 -10.65
C ASN A 262 -8.66 -12.24 -11.39
N LYS A 263 -8.59 -12.28 -12.72
CA LYS A 263 -8.26 -11.12 -13.57
C LYS A 263 -9.21 -9.94 -13.35
N ASN A 264 -10.49 -10.21 -13.09
CA ASN A 264 -11.49 -9.18 -12.85
C ASN A 264 -11.27 -8.44 -11.53
N GLN A 265 -10.66 -9.08 -10.52
CA GLN A 265 -10.33 -8.40 -9.25
C GLN A 265 -9.30 -7.30 -9.45
N LEU A 266 -8.33 -7.50 -10.36
CA LEU A 266 -7.35 -6.48 -10.73
C LEU A 266 -7.91 -5.44 -11.70
N ALA A 267 -8.80 -5.83 -12.62
CA ALA A 267 -9.42 -4.88 -13.55
C ALA A 267 -10.34 -3.89 -12.83
N LEU A 268 -11.16 -4.38 -11.89
CA LEU A 268 -12.09 -3.57 -11.11
C LEU A 268 -11.39 -2.60 -10.14
N ALA A 269 -10.12 -2.84 -9.82
CA ALA A 269 -9.34 -1.94 -8.99
C ALA A 269 -9.13 -0.56 -9.61
N LYS A 270 -9.22 -0.43 -10.94
CA LYS A 270 -9.12 0.86 -11.64
C LYS A 270 -10.25 1.84 -11.29
N HIS A 271 -11.29 1.36 -10.62
CA HIS A 271 -12.46 2.15 -10.19
C HIS A 271 -12.45 2.46 -8.68
N LEU A 272 -11.34 2.19 -7.97
CA LEU A 272 -11.13 2.46 -6.55
C LEU A 272 -10.15 3.62 -6.36
#